data_AF-A0A562DKK7-F1
#
_entry.id   AF-A0A562DKK7-F1
#
_cell.length_a   1.000
_cell.length_b   1.000
_cell.length_c   1.000
_cell.angle_alpha   90.00
_cell.angle_beta   90.00
_cell.angle_gamma   90.00
#
_symmetry.space_group_name_H-M   'P 1'
#
loop_
_entity.id
_entity.type
_entity.pdbx_description
1 polymer ?
#
loop_
_entity_poly.entity_id
_entity_poly.type
_entity_poly.pdbx_seq_one_letter_code
_entity_poly.pdbx_strand_id
1 'polypeptide(L)'
;MADLRAATAAVLERMCAAGGTLDRGGATASHRLYATDPHRRRTVDRIIERYLAEQHNVVLEGRFCAIATAGVPGAGKSTSIRRHGLAGQGWRVLDADRVKDHLIRDALDTGIYRSILEIELSDGGTTLGTC
;
A
#
# COMPACT_ATOMS: atom_id res chain seq x y z
N MET A 1 21.53 -18.88 -24.00
CA MET A 1 21.34 -17.72 -23.11
C MET A 1 20.11 -18.03 -22.29
N ALA A 2 20.24 -18.22 -20.97
CA ALA A 2 19.08 -18.50 -20.13
C ALA A 2 18.11 -17.31 -20.18
N ASP A 3 16.80 -17.58 -20.24
CA ASP A 3 15.79 -16.53 -20.21
C ASP A 3 15.76 -15.90 -18.80
N LEU A 4 16.42 -14.74 -18.66
CA LEU A 4 16.50 -14.00 -17.40
C LEU A 4 15.11 -13.66 -16.85
N ARG A 5 14.13 -13.43 -17.72
CA ARG A 5 12.75 -13.17 -17.30
C ARG A 5 12.14 -14.39 -16.64
N ALA A 6 12.31 -15.57 -17.23
CA ALA A 6 11.83 -16.82 -16.65
C ALA A 6 12.55 -17.12 -15.32
N ALA A 7 13.86 -16.84 -15.23
CA ALA A 7 14.62 -17.02 -14.00
C ALA A 7 14.15 -16.08 -12.88
N THR A 8 13.97 -14.79 -13.17
CA THR A 8 13.41 -13.79 -12.23
C THR A 8 11.99 -14.18 -11.80
N ALA A 9 11.13 -14.58 -12.74
CA ALA A 9 9.76 -15.02 -12.42
C ALA A 9 9.77 -16.21 -11.45
N ALA A 10 10.63 -17.21 -11.67
CA ALA A 10 10.75 -18.36 -10.79
C ALA A 10 11.23 -17.96 -9.38
N VAL A 11 12.11 -16.96 -9.24
CA VAL A 11 12.51 -16.41 -7.93
C VAL A 11 11.30 -15.77 -7.24
N LEU A 12 10.58 -14.89 -7.93
CA LEU A 12 9.41 -14.21 -7.37
C LEU A 12 8.29 -15.18 -7.00
N GLU A 13 8.03 -16.21 -7.80
CA GLU A 13 7.06 -17.27 -7.50
C GLU A 13 7.42 -18.00 -6.21
N ARG A 14 8.69 -18.36 -6.00
CA ARG A 14 9.15 -18.98 -4.74
C ARG A 14 9.00 -18.04 -3.56
N MET A 15 9.26 -16.75 -3.75
CA MET A 15 9.09 -15.75 -2.68
C MET A 15 7.61 -15.58 -2.30
N CYS A 16 6.70 -15.62 -3.28
CA CYS A 16 5.25 -15.47 -3.06
C CYS A 16 4.54 -16.77 -2.65
N ALA A 17 5.19 -17.93 -2.81
CA ALA A 17 4.64 -19.21 -2.38
C ALA A 17 4.39 -19.24 -0.86
N ALA A 18 3.50 -20.13 -0.41
CA ALA A 18 3.18 -20.28 1.02
C ALA A 18 4.46 -20.51 1.85
N GLY A 19 4.64 -19.74 2.93
CA GLY A 19 5.85 -19.73 3.76
C GLY A 19 7.04 -18.97 3.18
N GLY A 20 6.96 -18.49 1.94
CA GLY A 20 8.00 -17.67 1.30
C GLY A 20 8.11 -16.26 1.86
N THR A 21 9.16 -15.54 1.46
CA THR A 21 9.50 -14.20 1.99
C THR A 21 8.44 -13.12 1.70
N LEU A 22 7.60 -13.29 0.68
CA LEU A 22 6.49 -12.39 0.35
C LEU A 22 5.11 -13.00 0.68
N ASP A 23 5.08 -14.15 1.34
CA ASP A 23 3.83 -14.75 1.79
C ASP A 23 3.11 -13.82 2.78
N ARG A 24 1.83 -13.58 2.54
CA ARG A 24 0.94 -12.87 3.48
C ARG A 24 0.90 -13.51 4.86
N GLY A 25 1.18 -14.81 4.95
CA GLY A 25 1.30 -15.58 6.19
C GLY A 25 2.75 -15.96 6.53
N GLY A 26 3.75 -15.34 5.91
CA GLY A 26 5.16 -15.61 6.15
C GLY A 26 5.71 -14.90 7.39
N ALA A 27 6.98 -15.16 7.73
CA ALA A 27 7.65 -14.55 8.90
C ALA A 27 7.84 -13.03 8.76
N THR A 28 7.99 -12.56 7.53
CA THR A 28 8.18 -11.16 7.13
C THR A 28 6.87 -10.39 6.93
N ALA A 29 5.72 -11.04 7.12
CA ALA A 29 4.43 -10.38 6.96
C ALA A 29 4.26 -9.27 8.00
N SER A 30 3.94 -8.05 7.56
CA SER A 30 3.91 -6.86 8.42
C SER A 30 3.02 -7.00 9.66
N HIS A 31 1.86 -7.66 9.54
CA HIS A 31 0.97 -7.91 10.68
C HIS A 31 1.61 -8.80 11.77
N ARG A 32 2.60 -9.65 11.43
CA ARG A 32 3.39 -10.41 12.39
C ARG A 32 4.56 -9.61 12.94
N LEU A 33 5.28 -8.89 12.07
CA LEU A 33 6.39 -8.04 12.48
C LEU A 33 5.96 -6.98 13.52
N TYR A 34 4.74 -6.45 13.38
CA TYR A 34 4.17 -5.48 14.30
C TYR A 34 3.29 -6.08 15.40
N ALA A 35 3.15 -7.41 15.50
CA ALA A 35 2.19 -8.03 16.42
C ALA A 35 2.44 -7.69 17.89
N THR A 36 3.70 -7.46 18.26
CA THR A 36 4.13 -7.16 19.63
C THR A 36 4.65 -5.72 19.78
N ASP A 37 4.55 -4.88 18.75
CA ASP A 37 5.05 -3.51 18.79
C ASP A 37 4.09 -2.62 19.64
N PRO A 38 4.51 -2.18 20.85
CA PRO A 38 3.66 -1.37 21.73
C PRO A 38 3.43 0.05 21.17
N HIS A 39 4.25 0.50 20.22
CA HIS A 39 4.14 1.79 19.58
C HIS A 39 3.33 1.75 18.29
N ARG A 40 2.91 0.55 17.83
CA ARG A 40 2.21 0.39 16.56
C ARG A 40 0.96 1.25 16.47
N ARG A 41 0.23 1.39 17.59
CA ARG A 41 -0.96 2.24 17.63
C ARG A 41 -0.64 3.70 17.32
N ARG A 42 0.41 4.26 17.94
CA ARG A 42 0.84 5.65 17.68
C ARG A 42 1.31 5.84 16.24
N THR A 43 2.00 4.85 15.68
CA THR A 43 2.41 4.85 14.27
C THR A 43 1.19 4.88 13.35
N VAL A 44 0.17 4.05 13.61
CA VAL A 44 -1.08 4.05 12.85
C VAL A 44 -1.81 5.39 12.98
N ASP A 45 -1.91 5.95 14.18
CA ASP A 45 -2.56 7.25 14.42
C ASP A 45 -1.85 8.36 13.61
N ARG A 46 -0.51 8.40 13.62
CA ARG A 46 0.28 9.33 12.81
C ARG A 46 0.07 9.15 11.30
N ILE A 47 -0.06 7.92 10.83
CA ILE A 47 -0.34 7.63 9.41
C ILE A 47 -1.74 8.13 9.02
N ILE A 48 -2.73 7.92 9.89
CA ILE A 48 -4.10 8.43 9.69
C ILE A 48 -4.08 9.97 9.63
N GLU A 49 -3.38 10.62 10.56
CA GLU A 49 -3.23 12.08 10.57
C GLU A 49 -2.61 12.60 9.27
N ARG A 50 -1.48 12.01 8.83
CA ARG A 50 -0.84 12.37 7.55
C ARG A 50 -1.79 12.20 6.37
N TYR A 51 -2.48 11.07 6.29
CA TYR A 51 -3.43 10.79 5.23
C TYR A 51 -4.61 11.79 5.19
N LEU A 52 -5.15 12.13 6.35
CA LEU A 52 -6.25 13.09 6.43
C LEU A 52 -5.79 14.53 6.16
N ALA A 53 -4.56 14.89 6.52
CA ALA A 53 -3.98 16.22 6.28
C ALA A 53 -3.75 16.52 4.78
N GLU A 54 -3.67 15.51 3.91
CA GLU A 54 -3.60 15.69 2.46
C GLU A 54 -4.90 16.23 1.85
N GLN A 55 -6.00 16.24 2.61
CA GLN A 55 -7.32 16.60 2.14
C GLN A 55 -7.71 17.99 2.65
N HIS A 56 -7.96 18.90 1.71
CA HIS A 56 -8.26 20.30 1.97
C HIS A 56 -9.72 20.59 1.63
N ASN A 57 -10.29 21.65 2.20
CA ASN A 57 -11.67 22.10 1.92
C ASN A 57 -12.74 21.02 2.19
N VAL A 58 -12.51 20.16 3.18
CA VAL A 58 -13.51 19.19 3.66
C VAL A 58 -14.52 19.92 4.54
N VAL A 59 -15.81 19.80 4.24
CA VAL A 59 -16.87 20.37 5.07
C VAL A 59 -17.17 19.39 6.22
N LEU A 60 -17.10 19.87 7.46
CA LEU A 60 -17.30 19.07 8.68
C LEU A 60 -18.63 19.36 9.38
N GLU A 61 -19.37 20.37 8.93
CA GLU A 61 -20.64 20.80 9.53
C GLU A 61 -21.84 20.31 8.68
N GLY A 62 -22.89 19.82 9.35
CA GLY A 62 -24.14 19.38 8.69
C GLY A 62 -24.48 17.91 8.88
N ARG A 63 -25.36 17.37 8.02
CA ARG A 63 -25.75 15.95 8.07
C ARG A 63 -24.63 15.09 7.51
N PHE A 64 -24.22 14.07 8.25
CA PHE A 64 -23.23 13.11 7.81
C PHE A 64 -23.80 12.21 6.70
N CYS A 65 -23.17 12.25 5.53
CA CYS A 65 -23.44 11.36 4.41
C CYS A 65 -22.16 10.61 4.04
N ALA A 66 -22.25 9.29 3.87
CA ALA A 66 -21.17 8.47 3.36
C ALA A 66 -21.62 7.82 2.05
N ILE A 67 -20.80 7.94 1.01
CA ILE A 67 -21.05 7.34 -0.31
C ILE A 67 -20.02 6.23 -0.49
N ALA A 68 -20.49 4.99 -0.59
CA ALA A 68 -19.64 3.85 -0.93
C ALA A 68 -19.74 3.58 -2.44
N THR A 69 -18.60 3.59 -3.13
CA THR A 69 -18.54 3.28 -4.56
C THR A 69 -17.98 1.87 -4.78
N ALA A 70 -18.64 1.08 -5.62
CA ALA A 70 -18.20 -0.28 -5.96
C ALA A 70 -18.12 -0.48 -7.48
N GLY A 71 -17.34 -1.47 -7.90
CA GLY A 71 -17.13 -1.82 -9.31
C GLY A 71 -15.76 -2.45 -9.54
N VAL A 72 -15.64 -3.23 -10.61
CA VAL A 72 -14.38 -3.90 -10.97
C VAL A 72 -13.25 -2.91 -11.27
N PRO A 73 -11.97 -3.31 -11.18
CA PRO A 73 -10.86 -2.51 -11.69
C PRO A 73 -11.12 -2.10 -13.15
N GLY A 74 -10.81 -0.85 -13.51
CA GLY A 74 -11.04 -0.34 -14.87
C GLY A 74 -12.48 0.11 -15.20
N ALA A 75 -13.48 -0.13 -14.34
CA ALA A 75 -14.88 0.24 -14.60
C ALA A 75 -15.20 1.76 -14.62
N GLY A 76 -14.18 2.62 -14.54
CA GLY A 76 -14.37 4.08 -14.59
C GLY A 76 -14.90 4.73 -13.31
N LYS A 77 -14.80 4.06 -12.15
CA LYS A 77 -15.25 4.60 -10.85
C LYS A 77 -14.70 6.00 -10.56
N SER A 78 -13.38 6.17 -10.69
CA SER A 78 -12.70 7.46 -10.45
C SER A 78 -13.17 8.54 -11.44
N THR A 79 -13.59 8.16 -12.65
CA THR A 79 -14.19 9.08 -13.62
C THR A 79 -15.59 9.50 -13.18
N SER A 80 -16.42 8.56 -12.72
CA SER A 80 -17.76 8.86 -12.20
C SER A 80 -17.71 9.77 -10.97
N ILE A 81 -16.85 9.46 -9.99
CA ILE A 81 -16.66 10.27 -8.77
C ILE A 81 -16.30 11.72 -9.12
N ARG A 82 -15.35 11.92 -10.05
CA ARG A 82 -14.97 13.27 -10.52
C ARG A 82 -16.11 13.98 -11.21
N ARG A 83 -16.83 13.29 -12.11
CA ARG A 83 -17.97 13.87 -12.85
C ARG A 83 -19.07 14.38 -11.91
N HIS A 84 -19.28 13.71 -10.79
CA HIS A 84 -20.29 14.09 -9.79
C HIS A 84 -19.77 15.07 -8.72
N GLY A 85 -18.55 15.58 -8.84
CA GLY A 85 -17.99 16.54 -7.87
C GLY A 85 -17.68 15.92 -6.50
N LEU A 86 -17.58 14.59 -6.42
CA LEU A 86 -17.34 13.85 -5.16
C LEU A 86 -15.83 13.68 -4.85
N ALA A 87 -14.95 14.27 -5.68
CA ALA A 87 -13.50 14.12 -5.59
C ALA A 87 -12.83 15.19 -4.72
N GLY A 88 -13.22 15.27 -3.44
CA GLY A 88 -12.46 16.00 -2.41
C GLY A 88 -12.89 17.44 -2.10
N GLN A 89 -13.69 18.11 -2.93
CA GLN A 89 -14.25 19.43 -2.56
C GLN A 89 -15.51 19.24 -1.72
N GLY A 90 -15.47 19.65 -0.45
CA GLY A 90 -16.55 19.43 0.50
C GLY A 90 -16.71 17.98 0.97
N TRP A 91 -16.01 17.03 0.36
CA TRP A 91 -16.06 15.60 0.67
C TRP A 91 -14.73 15.10 1.20
N ARG A 92 -14.78 14.27 2.24
CA ARG A 92 -13.63 13.45 2.64
C ARG A 92 -13.58 12.21 1.76
N VAL A 93 -12.49 12.03 1.03
CA VAL A 93 -12.25 10.85 0.20
C VAL A 93 -11.52 9.82 1.03
N LEU A 94 -12.08 8.60 1.13
CA LEU A 94 -11.43 7.46 1.76
C LEU A 94 -11.04 6.46 0.68
N ASP A 95 -9.74 6.26 0.48
CA ASP A 95 -9.15 5.41 -0.53
C ASP A 95 -8.05 4.56 0.11
N ALA A 96 -8.29 3.24 0.19
CA ALA A 96 -7.38 2.31 0.82
C ALA A 96 -6.04 2.20 0.07
N ASP A 97 -6.03 2.40 -1.25
CA ASP A 97 -4.79 2.32 -2.02
C ASP A 97 -3.85 3.49 -1.68
N ARG A 98 -4.40 4.69 -1.45
CA ARG A 98 -3.60 5.83 -0.95
C ARG A 98 -3.03 5.59 0.45
N VAL A 99 -3.78 4.94 1.34
CA VAL A 99 -3.27 4.60 2.69
C VAL A 99 -2.12 3.59 2.62
N LYS A 100 -2.13 2.66 1.65
CA LYS A 100 -1.01 1.72 1.45
C LYS A 100 0.29 2.46 1.14
N ASP A 101 0.25 3.55 0.38
CA ASP A 101 1.46 4.33 0.09
C ASP A 101 2.08 4.91 1.38
N HIS A 102 1.25 5.42 2.30
CA HIS A 102 1.73 5.91 3.60
C HIS A 102 2.34 4.79 4.44
N LEU A 103 1.72 3.61 4.46
CA LEU A 103 2.24 2.43 5.16
C LEU A 103 3.57 1.96 4.57
N ILE A 104 3.72 1.98 3.25
CA ILE A 104 4.95 1.60 2.55
C ILE A 104 6.05 2.61 2.84
N ARG A 105 5.79 3.92 2.73
CA ARG A 105 6.79 4.96 3.04
C ARG A 105 7.31 4.84 4.47
N ASP A 106 6.41 4.67 5.43
CA ASP A 106 6.79 4.47 6.83
C ASP A 106 7.65 3.20 7.04
N ALA A 107 7.31 2.11 6.35
CA ALA A 107 8.08 0.87 6.38
C ALA A 107 9.47 1.02 5.72
N LEU A 108 9.59 1.84 4.68
CA LEU A 108 10.86 2.17 4.05
C LEU A 108 11.72 3.02 4.98
N ASP A 109 11.15 4.07 5.58
CA ASP A 109 11.85 4.97 6.51
C ASP A 109 12.39 4.23 7.74
N THR A 110 11.63 3.26 8.25
CA THR A 110 12.03 2.41 9.38
C THR A 110 12.97 1.27 8.98
N GLY A 111 13.16 1.04 7.68
CA GLY A 111 14.03 0.01 7.14
C GLY A 111 13.50 -1.42 7.32
N ILE A 112 12.24 -1.62 7.72
CA ILE A 112 11.69 -2.94 8.02
C ILE A 112 11.63 -3.86 6.78
N TYR A 113 11.56 -3.27 5.59
CA TYR A 113 11.60 -3.99 4.32
C TYR A 113 12.99 -4.03 3.67
N ARG A 114 14.03 -3.48 4.29
CA ARG A 114 15.37 -3.42 3.70
C ARG A 114 15.87 -4.78 3.23
N SER A 115 15.75 -5.80 4.09
CA SER A 115 16.18 -7.16 3.76
C SER A 115 15.40 -7.80 2.61
N ILE A 116 14.16 -7.35 2.36
CA ILE A 116 13.36 -7.82 1.21
C ILE A 116 13.79 -7.08 -0.05
N LEU A 117 14.04 -5.78 0.06
CA LEU A 117 14.35 -4.86 -1.05
C LEU A 117 15.77 -5.01 -1.60
N GLU A 118 16.67 -5.59 -0.82
CA GLU A 118 18.06 -5.88 -1.19
C GLU A 118 18.23 -7.27 -1.84
N ILE A 119 17.16 -8.05 -2.00
CA ILE A 119 17.23 -9.37 -2.65
C ILE A 119 17.55 -9.18 -4.13
N GLU A 120 18.71 -9.71 -4.56
CA GLU A 120 19.12 -9.75 -5.96
C GLU A 120 18.30 -10.75 -6.77
N LEU A 121 17.86 -10.31 -7.95
CA LEU A 121 17.13 -11.10 -8.93
C LEU A 121 18.10 -11.60 -10.01
N SER A 122 17.64 -12.60 -10.77
CA SER A 122 18.49 -13.25 -11.78
C SER A 122 18.88 -12.33 -12.94
N ASP A 123 18.19 -11.22 -13.12
CA ASP A 123 18.50 -10.17 -14.09
C ASP A 123 19.51 -9.12 -13.58
N GLY A 124 20.04 -9.29 -12.37
CA GLY A 124 20.98 -8.35 -11.74
C GLY A 124 20.31 -7.13 -11.12
N GLY A 125 18.98 -7.03 -11.17
CA GLY A 125 18.22 -6.05 -10.39
C GLY A 125 18.02 -6.50 -8.95
N THR A 126 17.48 -5.62 -8.12
CA THR A 126 16.91 -5.98 -6.82
C THR A 126 15.39 -5.87 -6.86
N THR A 127 14.71 -6.47 -5.89
CA THR A 127 13.26 -6.33 -5.69
C THR A 127 12.79 -4.90 -5.45
N LEU A 128 13.68 -3.97 -5.09
CA LEU A 128 13.37 -2.55 -5.02
C LEU A 128 13.01 -1.96 -6.39
N GLY A 129 13.56 -2.54 -7.48
CA GLY A 129 13.52 -1.98 -8.81
C GLY A 129 14.21 -0.62 -8.83
N THR A 130 15.35 -0.49 -9.51
CA THR A 130 15.81 0.84 -9.90
C THR A 130 14.76 1.42 -10.84
N CYS A 131 13.95 2.35 -10.33
CA CYS A 131 13.06 3.18 -11.15
C CYS A 131 13.87 4.02 -12.14
#